data_AF-A0A1H4GML8-F1
#
_entry.id   AF-A0A1H4GML8-F1
#
_cell.length_a   1.000
_cell.length_b   1.000
_cell.length_c   1.000
_cell.angle_alpha   90.00
_cell.angle_beta   90.00
_cell.angle_gamma   90.00
#
_symmetry.space_group_name_H-M   'P 1'
#
loop_
_entity.id
_entity.type
_entity.pdbx_description
1 polymer ?
#
loop_
_entity_poly.entity_id
_entity_poly.type
_entity_poly.pdbx_seq_one_letter_code
_entity_poly.pdbx_strand_id
1 'polypeptide(L)' 'MSTFNEADQLLVRIERLRKRMTRVALLEGFTSPESIRISQELDELLNTYDKYKHKYNKS' A
#
# COMPACT_ATOMS: atom_id res chain seq x y z
N MET A 1 11.78 -15.81 17.69
CA MET A 1 11.37 -15.50 16.30
C MET A 1 10.05 -14.77 16.37
N SER A 2 10.03 -13.47 16.02
CA SER A 2 8.84 -12.63 16.14
C SER A 2 7.80 -13.05 15.12
N THR A 3 6.58 -13.35 15.57
CA THR A 3 5.43 -13.61 14.71
C THR A 3 5.07 -12.32 13.98
N PHE A 4 5.27 -12.29 12.66
CA PHE A 4 4.81 -11.19 11.81
C PHE A 4 3.29 -11.12 11.89
N ASN A 5 2.76 -9.99 12.36
CA ASN A 5 1.31 -9.80 12.43
C ASN A 5 0.78 -9.31 11.06
N GLU A 6 -0.53 -9.33 10.88
CA GLU A 6 -1.18 -8.93 9.63
C GLU A 6 -0.85 -7.48 9.21
N ALA A 7 -0.63 -6.58 10.17
CA ALA A 7 -0.20 -5.21 9.90
C ALA A 7 1.20 -5.16 9.27
N ASP A 8 2.14 -5.99 9.72
CA ASP A 8 3.48 -6.04 9.15
C ASP A 8 3.44 -6.52 7.68
N GLN A 9 2.56 -7.48 7.38
CA GLN A 9 2.36 -7.97 6.01
C GLN A 9 1.77 -6.89 5.09
N LEU A 10 0.81 -6.11 5.61
CA LEU A 10 0.25 -4.95 4.89
C LEU A 10 1.32 -3.90 4.61
N LEU A 11 2.17 -3.57 5.58
CA LEU A 11 3.26 -2.61 5.41
C LEU A 11 4.27 -3.05 4.34
N VAL A 12 4.65 -4.33 4.31
CA VAL A 12 5.53 -4.87 3.27
C VAL A 12 4.89 -4.72 1.88
N ARG A 13 3.59 -4.97 1.76
CA ARG A 13 2.88 -4.85 0.48
C ARG A 13 2.73 -3.40 0.03
N ILE A 14 2.38 -2.50 0.96
CA ILE A 14 2.32 -1.04 0.73
C ILE A 14 3.67 -0.54 0.20
N GLU A 15 4.78 -0.93 0.84
CA GLU A 15 6.11 -0.46 0.43
C GLU A 15 6.53 -0.97 -0.95
N ARG A 16 6.20 -2.23 -1.25
CA ARG A 16 6.43 -2.79 -2.60
C ARG A 16 5.62 -2.04 -3.65
N LEU A 17 4.35 -1.75 -3.38
CA LEU A 17 3.48 -1.06 -4.33
C LEU A 17 3.89 0.41 -4.51
N ARG A 18 4.28 1.10 -3.43
CA ARG A 18 4.83 2.46 -3.47
C ARG A 18 6.02 2.56 -4.41
N LYS A 19 7.01 1.66 -4.27
CA LYS A 19 8.18 1.61 -5.16
C LYS A 19 7.80 1.36 -6.61
N ARG A 20 6.84 0.47 -6.85
CA ARG A 20 6.35 0.17 -8.21
C ARG A 20 5.62 1.39 -8.80
N MET A 21 4.77 2.07 -8.04
CA MET A 21 4.07 3.27 -8.47
C MET A 21 5.06 4.36 -8.89
N THR A 22 6.06 4.64 -8.05
CA THR A 22 7.11 5.63 -8.37
C THR A 22 7.84 5.26 -9.66
N ARG A 23 8.22 3.99 -9.81
CA ARG A 23 8.88 3.53 -11.04
C ARG A 23 8.01 3.72 -12.27
N VAL A 24 6.75 3.27 -12.23
CA VAL A 24 5.83 3.38 -13.38
C VAL A 24 5.52 4.85 -13.68
N ALA A 25 5.28 5.68 -12.67
CA ALA A 25 5.01 7.10 -12.89
C ALA A 25 6.20 7.85 -13.52
N LEU A 26 7.43 7.46 -13.17
CA LEU A 26 8.64 8.01 -13.81
C LEU A 26 8.84 7.52 -15.24
N LEU A 27 8.37 6.32 -15.59
CA LEU A 27 8.56 5.72 -16.91
C LEU A 27 7.42 6.06 -17.88
N GLU A 28 6.18 6.05 -17.41
CA GLU A 28 4.95 6.14 -18.21
C GLU A 28 4.14 7.42 -17.94
N GLY A 29 4.51 8.18 -16.90
CA GLY A 29 3.80 9.37 -16.45
C GLY A 29 2.71 9.07 -15.43
N PHE A 30 2.45 10.01 -14.53
CA PHE A 30 1.48 9.86 -13.43
C PHE A 30 0.04 9.62 -13.89
N THR A 31 -0.30 10.02 -15.11
CA THR A 31 -1.63 9.83 -15.70
C THR A 31 -1.72 8.61 -16.61
N SER A 32 -0.67 7.77 -16.68
CA SER A 32 -0.75 6.52 -17.44
C SER A 32 -1.82 5.61 -16.82
N PRO A 33 -2.54 4.81 -17.62
CA PRO A 33 -3.52 3.86 -17.09
C PRO A 33 -2.94 2.92 -16.03
N GLU A 34 -1.67 2.51 -16.19
CA GLU A 34 -1.00 1.63 -15.23
C GLU A 34 -0.60 2.38 -13.94
N SER A 35 -0.15 3.63 -14.04
CA SER A 35 0.10 4.49 -12.87
C SER A 35 -1.18 4.73 -12.06
N ILE A 36 -2.31 5.00 -12.72
CA ILE A 36 -3.62 5.17 -12.08
C ILE A 36 -4.07 3.86 -11.42
N ARG A 37 -3.92 2.72 -12.11
CA ARG A 37 -4.29 1.42 -11.55
C ARG A 37 -3.48 1.08 -10.30
N ILE A 38 -2.17 1.34 -10.32
CA ILE A 38 -1.30 1.10 -9.16
C ILE A 38 -1.63 2.06 -8.02
N SER A 39 -1.96 3.33 -8.30
CA SER A 39 -2.32 4.29 -7.24
C SER A 39 -3.60 3.87 -6.51
N GLN A 40 -4.60 3.38 -7.24
CA GLN A 40 -5.84 2.84 -6.66
C GLN A 40 -5.56 1.62 -5.76
N GLU A 41 -4.74 0.67 -6.24
CA GLU A 41 -4.36 -0.50 -5.46
C GLU A 41 -3.54 -0.13 -4.20
N LEU A 42 -2.70 0.92 -4.29
CA LEU A 42 -1.96 1.44 -3.14
C LEU A 42 -2.90 2.06 -2.10
N ASP A 43 -3.87 2.87 -2.55
CA ASP A 43 -4.87 3.49 -1.68
C ASP A 43 -5.73 2.45 -0.96
N GLU A 44 -6.13 1.36 -1.63
CA GLU A 44 -6.88 0.27 -1.00
C GLU A 44 -6.09 -0.40 0.14
N LEU A 45 -4.78 -0.61 -0.06
CA LEU A 45 -3.90 -1.18 0.96
C LEU A 45 -3.70 -0.23 2.15
N LEU A 46 -3.51 1.07 1.88
CA LEU A 46 -3.40 2.10 2.92
C LEU A 46 -4.68 2.15 3.76
N ASN A 47 -5.84 2.20 3.11
CA ASN A 47 -7.14 2.18 3.77
C ASN A 47 -7.34 0.92 4.62
N THR A 48 -6.87 -0.24 4.13
CA THR A 48 -6.96 -1.51 4.89
C THR A 48 -6.07 -1.49 6.12
N TYR A 49 -4.83 -0.99 5.99
CA TYR A 49 -3.92 -0.82 7.10
C TYR A 49 -4.44 0.16 8.15
N ASP A 50 -5.01 1.28 7.72
CA ASP A 50 -5.61 2.25 8.63
C ASP A 50 -6.79 1.64 9.38
N LYS A 51 -7.68 0.89 8.71
CA LYS A 51 -8.76 0.16 9.38
C LYS A 51 -8.24 -0.84 10.41
N TYR A 52 -7.18 -1.57 10.08
CA TYR A 52 -6.52 -2.47 11.03
C TYR A 52 -6.04 -1.68 12.25
N LYS A 53 -5.25 -0.61 12.06
CA LYS A 53 -4.72 0.21 13.15
C LYS A 53 -5.82 0.81 14.04
N HIS A 54 -6.89 1.32 13.45
CA HIS A 54 -8.02 1.91 14.20
C HIS A 54 -8.84 0.85 14.96
N LYS A 55 -8.91 -0.39 14.48
CA LYS A 55 -9.56 -1.50 15.20
C LYS A 55 -8.82 -1.85 16.50
N TYR A 56 -7.49 -1.71 16.52
CA TYR A 56 -6.66 -2.04 17.70
C TYR A 56 -6.44 -0.87 18.66
N ASN A 57 -6.73 0.38 18.26
CA ASN A 57 -6.65 1.57 19.12
C ASN A 57 -7.98 1.92 19.84
N LYS A 58 -9.01 1.09 19.69
CA LYS A 58 -10.36 1.33 20.26
C LYS A 58 -10.67 0.47 21.50
N SER A 59 -9.63 0.02 22.20
CA SER A 59 -9.71 -0.76 23.44
C SER A 59 -9.34 0.07 24.65
#